data_AF-A0A536P5B5-F1
#
_entry.id   AF-A0A536P5B5-F1
#
_cell.length_a   1.000
_cell.length_b   1.000
_cell.length_c   1.000
_cell.angle_alpha   90.00
_cell.angle_beta   90.00
_cell.angle_gamma   90.00
#
_symmetry.space_group_name_H-M   'P 1'
#
loop_
_entity.id
_entity.type
_entity.pdbx_description
1 polymer ?
#
loop_
_entity_poly.entity_id
_entity_poly.type
_entity_poly.pdbx_seq_one_letter_code
_entity_poly.pdbx_strand_id
1 'polypeptide(L)'
;EDLYRRIFAIHDQGHSPLRSGIEIGQRPFLGLNFRMTELHAAVLLAQLRRIDAIRARLRENKALFKSLIADLPGIRFRDLPDPAGDLATHLVVLFPDAAVAGAITRELGSRVLADSGWHIYNKMEHLLRQRTASGTGCPFDGRCSLVEAKEYRAGMLPRTDAIVSRAMSIGIGVSDPNLGSNFGVTVLDGPDRVRERAATFRLVAAKHLGRD
;
A
#
# COMPACT_ATOMS: atom_id res chain seq x y z
N GLU A 1 13.65 -1.36 30.56
CA GLU A 1 14.69 -2.33 30.13
C GLU A 1 14.10 -3.70 29.79
N ASP A 2 13.22 -4.25 30.62
CA ASP A 2 12.61 -5.59 30.41
C ASP A 2 11.88 -5.76 29.09
N LEU A 3 11.13 -4.74 28.63
CA LEU A 3 10.44 -4.78 27.33
C LEU A 3 11.44 -4.96 26.18
N TYR A 4 12.56 -4.24 26.20
CA TYR A 4 13.62 -4.37 25.19
C TYR A 4 14.20 -5.80 25.17
N ARG A 5 14.53 -6.35 26.35
CA ARG A 5 15.06 -7.72 26.47
C ARG A 5 14.07 -8.76 25.97
N ARG A 6 12.77 -8.60 26.28
CA ARG A 6 11.72 -9.49 25.77
C ARG A 6 11.54 -9.37 24.26
N ILE A 7 11.51 -8.16 23.69
CA ILE A 7 11.41 -7.97 22.23
C ILE A 7 12.61 -8.58 21.51
N PHE A 8 13.83 -8.37 22.04
CA PHE A 8 15.04 -8.98 21.49
C PHE A 8 14.94 -10.51 21.52
N ALA A 9 14.51 -11.08 22.65
CA ALA A 9 14.31 -12.52 22.78
C ALA A 9 13.26 -13.06 21.79
N ILE A 10 12.17 -12.34 21.48
CA ILE A 10 11.21 -12.75 20.44
C ILE A 10 11.88 -12.81 19.06
N HIS A 11 12.69 -11.82 18.72
CA HIS A 11 13.35 -11.72 17.41
C HIS A 11 14.51 -12.69 17.21
N ASP A 12 15.07 -13.19 18.31
CA ASP A 12 16.32 -13.94 18.31
C ASP A 12 16.24 -15.21 19.17
N GLN A 13 15.24 -16.05 18.88
CA GLN A 13 15.16 -17.43 19.39
C GLN A 13 15.19 -17.56 20.93
N GLY A 14 14.67 -16.55 21.64
CA GLY A 14 14.65 -16.49 23.10
C GLY A 14 15.95 -15.97 23.72
N HIS A 15 16.95 -15.59 22.93
CA HIS A 15 18.24 -15.14 23.43
C HIS A 15 18.17 -13.76 24.08
N SER A 16 19.05 -13.53 25.06
CA SER A 16 19.35 -12.18 25.54
C SER A 16 20.31 -11.43 24.60
N PRO A 17 20.30 -10.09 24.60
CA PRO A 17 21.30 -9.27 23.92
C PRO A 17 22.74 -9.62 24.35
N LEU A 18 23.73 -9.34 23.49
CA LEU A 18 25.17 -9.45 23.80
C LEU A 18 25.63 -10.84 24.29
N ARG A 19 25.02 -11.90 23.79
CA ARG A 19 25.26 -13.29 24.21
C ARG A 19 26.52 -13.97 23.64
N SER A 20 27.47 -13.24 23.08
CA SER A 20 28.63 -13.85 22.43
C SER A 20 29.33 -14.82 23.39
N GLY A 21 29.47 -16.08 22.99
CA GLY A 21 30.04 -17.15 23.83
C GLY A 21 29.06 -17.83 24.80
N ILE A 22 27.77 -17.46 24.80
CA ILE A 22 26.73 -18.11 25.63
C ILE A 22 25.87 -19.02 24.76
N GLU A 23 26.15 -20.32 24.82
CA GLU A 23 25.40 -21.35 24.08
C GLU A 23 24.15 -21.82 24.85
N ILE A 24 24.31 -22.00 26.17
CA ILE A 24 23.26 -22.48 27.08
C ILE A 24 22.97 -21.37 28.11
N GLY A 25 21.71 -21.05 28.35
CA GLY A 25 21.33 -20.00 29.31
C GLY A 25 19.84 -19.95 29.60
N GLN A 26 19.47 -19.19 30.63
CA GLN A 26 18.07 -18.95 30.99
C GLN A 26 17.42 -18.01 29.98
N ARG A 27 16.37 -18.50 29.31
CA ARG A 27 15.61 -17.76 28.30
C ARG A 27 14.19 -17.54 28.82
N PRO A 28 13.59 -16.38 28.59
CA PRO A 28 12.25 -16.09 29.10
C PRO A 28 11.16 -16.92 28.39
N PHE A 29 11.38 -17.32 27.13
CA PHE A 29 10.48 -18.13 26.30
C PHE A 29 11.20 -18.53 25.00
N LEU A 30 10.56 -19.40 24.20
CA LEU A 30 11.00 -19.72 22.84
C LEU A 30 10.65 -18.55 21.89
N GLY A 31 11.65 -17.97 21.25
CA GLY A 31 11.47 -16.91 20.25
C GLY A 31 11.48 -17.45 18.81
N LEU A 32 11.44 -16.52 17.86
CA LEU A 32 11.54 -16.76 16.42
C LEU A 32 12.88 -16.25 15.89
N ASN A 33 13.18 -16.50 14.61
CA ASN A 33 14.42 -16.03 13.99
C ASN A 33 14.12 -14.93 12.95
N PHE A 34 14.11 -13.69 13.42
CA PHE A 34 13.78 -12.50 12.62
C PHE A 34 14.93 -11.49 12.59
N ARG A 35 16.16 -11.91 12.88
CA ARG A 35 17.31 -11.01 12.85
C ARG A 35 17.58 -10.52 11.42
N MET A 36 17.80 -9.22 11.30
CA MET A 36 18.34 -8.60 10.10
C MET A 36 19.86 -8.79 10.07
N THR A 37 20.43 -9.03 8.90
CA THR A 37 21.89 -9.10 8.74
C THR A 37 22.50 -7.69 8.71
N GLU A 38 23.78 -7.58 9.07
CA GLU A 38 24.52 -6.30 9.02
C GLU A 38 24.50 -5.66 7.63
N LEU A 39 24.51 -6.46 6.56
CA LEU A 39 24.44 -5.94 5.19
C LEU A 39 23.09 -5.27 4.90
N HIS A 40 21.97 -5.88 5.29
CA HIS A 40 20.65 -5.26 5.15
C HIS A 40 20.55 -3.99 6.01
N ALA A 41 21.09 -4.01 7.22
CA ALA A 41 21.11 -2.85 8.12
C ALA A 41 21.93 -1.69 7.53
N ALA A 42 23.07 -1.97 6.90
CA ALA A 42 23.90 -0.96 6.25
C ALA A 42 23.17 -0.28 5.08
N VAL A 43 22.47 -1.05 4.24
CA VAL A 43 21.63 -0.49 3.16
C VAL A 43 20.50 0.36 3.72
N LEU A 44 19.80 -0.13 4.74
CA LEU A 44 18.71 0.61 5.39
C LEU A 44 19.20 1.92 6.00
N LEU A 45 20.36 1.92 6.68
CA LEU A 45 20.94 3.12 7.29
C LEU A 45 21.22 4.20 6.23
N ALA A 46 21.74 3.81 5.06
CA ALA A 46 21.94 4.75 3.94
C ALA A 46 20.61 5.30 3.40
N GLN A 47 19.56 4.49 3.30
CA GLN A 47 18.23 4.93 2.84
C GLN A 47 17.52 5.82 3.87
N LEU A 48 17.61 5.51 5.16
CA LEU A 48 17.02 6.30 6.24
C LEU A 48 17.55 7.73 6.27
N ARG A 49 18.85 7.92 6.01
CA ARG A 49 19.47 9.26 5.90
C ARG A 49 18.87 10.11 4.77
N ARG A 50 18.18 9.50 3.80
CA ARG A 50 17.55 10.18 2.65
C ARG A 50 16.04 10.40 2.82
N ILE A 51 15.44 9.90 3.91
CA ILE A 51 13.98 9.84 4.06
C ILE A 51 13.32 11.22 4.02
N ASP A 52 13.93 12.23 4.64
CA ASP A 52 13.37 13.59 4.66
C ASP A 52 13.39 14.23 3.27
N ALA A 53 14.48 14.06 2.52
CA ALA A 53 14.59 14.56 1.14
C ALA A 53 13.60 13.84 0.20
N ILE A 54 13.47 12.52 0.34
CA ILE A 54 12.47 11.73 -0.40
C ILE A 54 11.06 12.24 -0.08
N ARG A 55 10.72 12.40 1.20
CA ARG A 55 9.40 12.87 1.65
C ARG A 55 9.09 14.27 1.13
N ALA A 56 10.05 15.19 1.18
CA ALA A 56 9.90 16.54 0.64
C ALA A 56 9.55 16.51 -0.85
N ARG A 57 10.33 15.78 -1.66
CA ARG A 57 10.09 15.64 -3.10
C ARG A 57 8.73 15.02 -3.41
N LEU A 58 8.35 13.94 -2.73
CA LEU A 58 7.05 13.29 -2.94
C LEU A 58 5.88 14.22 -2.63
N ARG A 59 5.96 15.00 -1.54
CA ARG A 59 4.93 15.97 -1.16
C ARG A 59 4.79 17.09 -2.18
N GLU A 60 5.91 17.65 -2.64
CA GLU A 60 5.93 18.67 -3.71
C GLU A 60 5.28 18.12 -5.00
N ASN A 61 5.71 16.95 -5.45
CA ASN A 61 5.19 16.33 -6.67
C ASN A 61 3.70 16.01 -6.55
N LYS A 62 3.26 15.43 -5.43
CA LYS A 62 1.84 15.13 -5.19
C LYS A 62 0.99 16.39 -5.14
N ALA A 63 1.46 17.44 -4.45
CA ALA A 63 0.74 18.70 -4.34
C ALA A 63 0.59 19.38 -5.70
N LEU A 64 1.67 19.43 -6.49
CA LEU A 64 1.66 19.97 -7.85
C LEU A 64 0.77 19.14 -8.78
N PHE A 65 0.87 17.82 -8.76
CA PHE A 65 0.01 16.97 -9.60
C PHE A 65 -1.46 17.19 -9.25
N LYS A 66 -1.80 17.17 -7.95
CA LYS A 66 -3.16 17.40 -7.47
C LYS A 66 -3.69 18.76 -7.91
N SER A 67 -2.91 19.84 -7.76
CA SER A 67 -3.37 21.19 -8.15
C SER A 67 -3.65 21.31 -9.65
N LEU A 68 -2.89 20.62 -10.49
CA LEU A 68 -3.04 20.64 -11.94
C LEU A 68 -4.26 19.87 -12.47
N ILE A 69 -4.90 19.04 -11.64
CA ILE A 69 -6.06 18.24 -12.06
C ILE A 69 -7.31 18.50 -11.19
N ALA A 70 -7.23 19.32 -10.14
CA ALA A 70 -8.28 19.48 -9.13
C ALA A 70 -9.58 20.11 -9.66
N ASP A 71 -9.49 20.86 -10.75
CA ASP A 71 -10.59 21.56 -11.43
C ASP A 71 -11.37 20.65 -12.40
N LEU A 72 -10.93 19.41 -12.64
CA LEU A 72 -11.64 18.51 -13.53
C LEU A 72 -13.02 18.13 -12.95
N PRO A 73 -14.09 18.17 -13.77
CA PRO A 73 -15.44 17.97 -13.28
C PRO A 73 -15.67 16.52 -12.79
N GLY A 74 -16.35 16.38 -11.65
CA GLY A 74 -16.80 15.08 -11.14
C GLY A 74 -15.74 14.21 -10.46
N ILE A 75 -14.45 14.56 -10.52
CA ILE A 75 -13.43 13.84 -9.77
C ILE A 75 -13.39 14.28 -8.30
N ARG A 76 -13.02 13.35 -7.42
CA ARG A 76 -12.70 13.63 -6.01
C ARG A 76 -11.35 13.00 -5.67
N PHE A 77 -10.80 13.38 -4.52
CA PHE A 77 -9.56 12.78 -4.01
C PHE A 77 -9.83 12.00 -2.73
N ARG A 78 -8.96 11.04 -2.41
CA ARG A 78 -9.02 10.33 -1.12
C ARG A 78 -8.92 11.31 0.05
N ASP A 79 -9.80 11.15 1.02
CA ASP A 79 -9.74 11.89 2.27
C ASP A 79 -8.47 11.54 3.05
N LEU A 80 -7.82 12.56 3.61
CA LEU A 80 -6.62 12.41 4.43
C LEU A 80 -6.95 12.89 5.85
N PRO A 81 -7.11 11.96 6.82
CA PRO A 81 -7.37 12.34 8.21
C PRO A 81 -6.28 13.22 8.80
N ASP A 82 -5.02 12.99 8.39
CA ASP A 82 -3.87 13.84 8.70
C ASP A 82 -3.14 14.19 7.40
N PRO A 83 -3.43 15.36 6.80
CA PRO A 83 -2.74 15.83 5.61
C PRO A 83 -1.24 16.08 5.83
N ALA A 84 -0.82 16.46 7.04
CA ALA A 84 0.58 16.74 7.37
C ALA A 84 1.40 15.46 7.54
N GLY A 85 0.75 14.36 7.94
CA GLY A 85 1.33 13.02 8.06
C GLY A 85 1.43 12.23 6.75
N ASP A 86 0.91 12.74 5.63
CA ASP A 86 0.90 12.00 4.37
C ASP A 86 2.31 11.73 3.83
N LEU A 87 2.56 10.47 3.44
CA LEU A 87 3.81 10.02 2.81
C LEU A 87 3.89 10.44 1.34
N ALA A 88 2.76 10.82 0.74
CA ALA A 88 2.67 11.33 -0.62
C ALA A 88 3.17 10.37 -1.73
N THR A 89 3.27 9.07 -1.45
CA THR A 89 3.69 8.05 -2.44
C THR A 89 2.67 7.83 -3.56
N HIS A 90 1.39 8.14 -3.29
CA HIS A 90 0.26 7.93 -4.19
C HIS A 90 -0.71 9.12 -4.12
N LEU A 91 -1.29 9.49 -5.27
CA LEU A 91 -2.43 10.39 -5.39
C LEU A 91 -3.64 9.58 -5.87
N VAL A 92 -4.58 9.30 -4.98
CA VAL A 92 -5.78 8.53 -5.30
C VAL A 92 -6.89 9.46 -5.77
N VAL A 93 -7.40 9.19 -6.96
CA VAL A 93 -8.49 9.91 -7.61
C VAL A 93 -9.72 9.00 -7.64
N LEU A 94 -10.88 9.54 -7.27
CA LEU A 94 -12.19 8.89 -7.36
C LEU A 94 -12.96 9.53 -8.50
N PHE A 95 -13.50 8.70 -9.39
CA PHE A 95 -14.32 9.11 -10.52
C PHE A 95 -15.83 9.03 -10.17
N PRO A 96 -16.70 9.61 -11.02
CA PRO A 96 -18.15 9.54 -10.83
C PRO A 96 -18.66 8.10 -10.70
N ASP A 97 -18.20 7.22 -11.59
CA ASP A 97 -18.59 5.81 -11.65
C ASP A 97 -17.47 4.91 -12.18
N ALA A 98 -17.73 3.60 -12.18
CA ALA A 98 -16.78 2.57 -12.58
C ALA A 98 -16.51 2.55 -14.10
N ALA A 99 -17.46 2.95 -14.94
CA ALA A 99 -17.30 2.99 -16.39
C ALA A 99 -16.32 4.10 -16.78
N VAL A 100 -16.49 5.30 -16.22
CA VAL A 100 -15.56 6.43 -16.39
C VAL A 100 -14.17 6.06 -15.90
N ALA A 101 -14.07 5.47 -14.70
CA ALA A 101 -12.80 5.02 -14.15
C ALA A 101 -12.10 4.01 -15.07
N GLY A 102 -12.85 3.03 -15.59
CA GLY A 102 -12.36 2.01 -16.51
C GLY A 102 -11.90 2.56 -17.85
N ALA A 103 -12.59 3.57 -18.40
CA ALA A 103 -12.22 4.20 -19.65
C ALA A 103 -10.92 5.02 -19.52
N ILE A 104 -10.84 5.86 -18.48
CA ILE A 104 -9.67 6.70 -18.21
C ILE A 104 -8.45 5.83 -17.89
N THR A 105 -8.58 4.88 -16.96
CA THR A 105 -7.45 4.04 -16.54
C THR A 105 -6.88 3.23 -17.71
N ARG A 106 -7.74 2.67 -18.56
CA ARG A 106 -7.33 1.92 -19.77
C ARG A 106 -6.50 2.77 -20.72
N GLU A 107 -6.95 3.99 -21.03
CA GLU A 107 -6.24 4.88 -21.96
C GLU A 107 -4.92 5.41 -21.38
N LEU A 108 -4.84 5.55 -20.04
CA LEU A 108 -3.61 5.89 -19.34
C LEU A 108 -2.64 4.71 -19.15
N GLY A 109 -2.99 3.49 -19.60
CA GLY A 109 -2.20 2.28 -19.35
C GLY A 109 -2.12 1.90 -17.86
N SER A 110 -3.12 2.29 -17.08
CA SER A 110 -3.27 1.96 -15.66
C SER A 110 -4.47 1.03 -15.44
N ARG A 111 -4.87 0.87 -14.18
CA ARG A 111 -6.02 0.06 -13.78
C ARG A 111 -6.86 0.78 -12.75
N VAL A 112 -8.14 0.46 -12.72
CA VAL A 112 -9.01 0.74 -11.58
C VAL A 112 -8.48 -0.06 -10.38
N LEU A 113 -8.55 0.50 -9.18
CA LEU A 113 -8.03 -0.17 -7.98
C LEU A 113 -8.69 -1.52 -7.73
N ALA A 114 -10.00 -1.67 -8.01
CA ALA A 114 -10.68 -2.96 -7.95
C ALA A 114 -10.05 -4.06 -8.82
N ASP A 115 -9.33 -3.68 -9.88
CA ASP A 115 -8.72 -4.56 -10.88
C ASP A 115 -7.19 -4.68 -10.72
N SER A 116 -6.58 -4.04 -9.72
CA SER A 116 -5.12 -4.12 -9.50
C SER A 116 -4.67 -5.54 -9.10
N GLY A 117 -5.60 -6.37 -8.63
CA GLY A 117 -5.41 -7.77 -8.27
C GLY A 117 -4.78 -7.96 -6.89
N TRP A 118 -3.84 -7.10 -6.48
CA TRP A 118 -3.25 -7.12 -5.15
C TRP A 118 -4.00 -6.19 -4.21
N HIS A 119 -4.09 -6.55 -2.93
CA HIS A 119 -4.73 -5.77 -1.86
C HIS A 119 -6.25 -5.53 -1.99
N ILE A 120 -6.92 -6.20 -2.94
CA ILE A 120 -8.39 -6.23 -3.05
C ILE A 120 -8.89 -7.57 -2.52
N TYR A 121 -9.59 -7.56 -1.37
CA TYR A 121 -10.03 -8.79 -0.71
C TYR A 121 -10.87 -9.70 -1.62
N ASN A 122 -11.70 -9.12 -2.49
CA ASN A 122 -12.50 -9.82 -3.49
C ASN A 122 -11.67 -10.64 -4.51
N LYS A 123 -10.36 -10.39 -4.60
CA LYS A 123 -9.42 -11.08 -5.49
C LYS A 123 -8.44 -11.98 -4.72
N MET A 124 -8.49 -12.00 -3.38
CA MET A 124 -7.61 -12.82 -2.56
C MET A 124 -8.15 -14.25 -2.43
N GLU A 125 -7.91 -15.10 -3.42
CA GLU A 125 -8.44 -16.47 -3.43
C GLU A 125 -8.08 -17.28 -2.19
N HIS A 126 -6.87 -17.09 -1.65
CA HIS A 126 -6.42 -17.77 -0.44
C HIS A 126 -7.22 -17.34 0.80
N LEU A 127 -7.65 -16.09 0.88
CA LEU A 127 -8.53 -15.60 1.94
C LEU A 127 -9.96 -16.13 1.74
N LEU A 128 -10.51 -15.98 0.54
CA LEU A 128 -11.89 -16.38 0.22
C LEU A 128 -12.10 -17.90 0.32
N ARG A 129 -11.06 -18.69 0.06
CA ARG A 129 -11.07 -20.15 0.26
C ARG A 129 -10.48 -20.58 1.60
N GLN A 130 -10.15 -19.62 2.48
CA GLN A 130 -9.65 -19.88 3.84
C GLN A 130 -8.47 -20.87 3.87
N ARG A 131 -7.58 -20.78 2.88
CA ARG A 131 -6.43 -21.68 2.74
C ARG A 131 -5.38 -21.35 3.80
N THR A 132 -4.92 -22.38 4.48
CA THR A 132 -3.92 -22.29 5.56
C THR A 132 -2.76 -23.22 5.24
N ALA A 133 -1.55 -22.85 5.64
CA ALA A 133 -0.36 -23.68 5.40
C ALA A 133 -0.46 -25.08 6.04
N SER A 134 -1.20 -25.20 7.14
CA SER A 134 -1.43 -26.47 7.84
C SER A 134 -2.55 -27.31 7.20
N GLY A 135 -3.35 -26.75 6.30
CA GLY A 135 -4.55 -27.41 5.74
C GLY A 135 -5.68 -27.63 6.75
N THR A 136 -5.48 -27.26 8.01
CA THR A 136 -6.46 -27.47 9.10
C THR A 136 -7.58 -26.45 9.10
N GLY A 137 -7.41 -25.35 8.35
CA GLY A 137 -8.35 -24.24 8.22
C GLY A 137 -8.39 -23.27 9.41
N CYS A 138 -7.65 -23.53 10.50
CA CYS A 138 -7.34 -22.53 11.52
C CYS A 138 -6.46 -21.40 10.95
N PRO A 139 -6.77 -20.10 11.19
CA PRO A 139 -7.73 -19.57 12.16
C PRO A 139 -9.15 -19.29 11.61
N PHE A 140 -9.45 -19.70 10.39
CA PHE A 140 -10.68 -19.31 9.69
C PHE A 140 -11.88 -20.20 10.02
N ASP A 141 -11.65 -21.48 10.25
CA ASP A 141 -12.68 -22.38 10.73
C ASP A 141 -12.67 -22.48 12.26
N GLY A 142 -13.86 -22.63 12.84
CA GLY A 142 -14.07 -22.60 14.29
C GLY A 142 -13.43 -23.76 15.06
N ARG A 143 -12.55 -24.56 14.42
CA ARG A 143 -11.78 -25.63 15.05
C ARG A 143 -10.66 -25.08 15.95
N CYS A 144 -10.30 -23.81 15.78
CA CYS A 144 -9.42 -23.11 16.69
C CYS A 144 -10.23 -22.29 17.71
N SER A 145 -10.12 -22.64 18.99
CA SER A 145 -10.74 -21.92 20.11
C SER A 145 -10.26 -20.47 20.30
N LEU A 146 -9.29 -20.04 19.49
CA LEU A 146 -8.67 -18.72 19.55
C LEU A 146 -9.47 -17.66 18.78
N VAL A 147 -10.35 -18.04 17.85
CA VAL A 147 -11.08 -17.09 17.00
C VAL A 147 -12.46 -17.61 16.64
N GLU A 148 -13.46 -16.75 16.70
CA GLU A 148 -14.80 -17.05 16.19
C GLU A 148 -14.75 -17.18 14.67
N ALA A 149 -15.34 -18.25 14.12
CA ALA A 149 -15.40 -18.46 12.68
C ALA A 149 -16.13 -17.30 11.99
N LYS A 150 -15.55 -16.77 10.92
CA LYS A 150 -16.16 -15.72 10.08
C LYS A 150 -16.27 -16.18 8.64
N GLU A 151 -17.35 -15.78 8.00
CA GLU A 151 -17.55 -16.00 6.57
C GLU A 151 -16.80 -14.93 5.77
N TYR A 152 -16.00 -15.36 4.79
CA TYR A 152 -15.33 -14.47 3.84
C TYR A 152 -15.86 -14.77 2.44
N ARG A 153 -16.59 -13.82 1.86
CA ARG A 153 -17.12 -13.95 0.50
C ARG A 153 -16.85 -12.70 -0.31
N ALA A 154 -16.76 -12.87 -1.63
CA ALA A 154 -16.69 -11.73 -2.52
C ALA A 154 -17.95 -10.87 -2.39
N GLY A 155 -17.80 -9.54 -2.33
CA GLY A 155 -18.92 -8.61 -2.21
C GLY A 155 -19.41 -8.37 -0.77
N MET A 156 -18.77 -8.93 0.25
CA MET A 156 -19.22 -8.75 1.65
C MET A 156 -19.01 -7.33 2.19
N LEU A 157 -18.19 -6.51 1.54
CA LEU A 157 -17.89 -5.11 1.90
C LEU A 157 -18.37 -4.13 0.81
N PRO A 158 -19.69 -3.95 0.62
CA PRO A 158 -20.25 -3.21 -0.53
C PRO A 158 -19.80 -1.75 -0.59
N ARG A 159 -19.57 -1.10 0.57
CA ARG A 159 -19.04 0.28 0.61
C ARG A 159 -17.61 0.36 0.11
N THR A 160 -16.76 -0.60 0.49
CA THR A 160 -15.39 -0.71 0.01
C THR A 160 -15.39 -0.93 -1.49
N ASP A 161 -16.20 -1.88 -1.96
CA ASP A 161 -16.31 -2.26 -3.37
C ASP A 161 -16.76 -1.09 -4.24
N ALA A 162 -17.73 -0.31 -3.77
CA ALA A 162 -18.20 0.90 -4.44
C ALA A 162 -17.17 2.05 -4.47
N ILE A 163 -16.18 2.07 -3.58
CA ILE A 163 -15.09 3.06 -3.60
C ILE A 163 -14.01 2.61 -4.57
N VAL A 164 -13.52 1.38 -4.44
CA VAL A 164 -12.38 0.90 -5.23
C VAL A 164 -12.72 0.65 -6.69
N SER A 165 -13.98 0.38 -7.03
CA SER A 165 -14.46 0.19 -8.42
C SER A 165 -14.43 1.47 -9.26
N ARG A 166 -14.30 2.63 -8.63
CA ARG A 166 -14.23 3.94 -9.30
C ARG A 166 -13.03 4.76 -8.86
N ALA A 167 -12.01 4.10 -8.33
CA ALA A 167 -10.78 4.76 -7.89
C ALA A 167 -9.59 4.32 -8.74
N MET A 168 -8.65 5.24 -8.93
CA MET A 168 -7.33 5.00 -9.53
C MET A 168 -6.27 5.58 -8.59
N SER A 169 -5.11 4.94 -8.55
CA SER A 169 -3.94 5.51 -7.93
C SER A 169 -2.98 6.07 -8.98
N ILE A 170 -2.61 7.34 -8.86
CA ILE A 170 -1.49 7.93 -9.59
C ILE A 170 -0.24 7.71 -8.73
N GLY A 171 0.77 7.03 -9.28
CA GLY A 171 2.06 6.85 -8.62
C GLY A 171 2.79 8.17 -8.51
N ILE A 172 3.31 8.52 -7.33
CA ILE A 172 4.17 9.70 -7.13
C ILE A 172 5.60 9.26 -6.81
N GLY A 173 5.75 8.20 -6.03
CA GLY A 173 7.05 7.61 -5.70
C GLY A 173 7.15 6.11 -5.96
N VAL A 174 6.00 5.46 -6.18
CA VAL A 174 5.89 4.01 -6.33
C VAL A 174 5.16 3.71 -7.62
N SER A 175 5.86 3.07 -8.56
CA SER A 175 5.31 2.57 -9.81
C SER A 175 5.24 1.06 -9.74
N ASP A 176 4.04 0.52 -9.51
CA ASP A 176 3.80 -0.92 -9.44
C ASP A 176 2.44 -1.27 -10.09
N PRO A 177 2.43 -2.10 -11.14
CA PRO A 177 1.20 -2.55 -11.79
C PRO A 177 0.23 -3.29 -10.90
N ASN A 178 0.75 -3.95 -9.89
CA ASN A 178 -0.05 -4.69 -8.93
C ASN A 178 -0.74 -3.77 -7.92
N LEU A 179 -0.23 -2.55 -7.72
CA LEU A 179 -0.86 -1.51 -6.89
C LEU A 179 -1.78 -0.59 -7.70
N GLY A 180 -1.84 -0.78 -9.03
CA GLY A 180 -2.59 0.11 -9.93
C GLY A 180 -1.97 1.50 -10.05
N SER A 181 -0.67 1.65 -9.78
CA SER A 181 0.05 2.94 -9.74
C SER A 181 1.02 3.18 -10.90
N ASN A 182 0.84 2.48 -12.03
CA ASN A 182 1.70 2.54 -13.22
C ASN A 182 1.79 3.92 -13.86
N PHE A 183 0.69 4.67 -13.75
CA PHE A 183 0.60 6.00 -14.31
C PHE A 183 0.95 7.01 -13.23
N GLY A 184 1.92 7.88 -13.53
CA GLY A 184 2.26 9.00 -12.67
C GLY A 184 3.72 9.40 -12.84
N VAL A 185 4.38 9.65 -11.72
CA VAL A 185 5.79 10.03 -11.59
C VAL A 185 6.49 9.16 -10.55
N THR A 186 7.81 9.26 -10.49
CA THR A 186 8.70 8.54 -9.57
C THR A 186 9.36 9.51 -8.59
N VAL A 187 10.03 8.97 -7.58
CA VAL A 187 10.80 9.77 -6.59
C VAL A 187 11.96 10.55 -7.23
N LEU A 188 12.39 10.16 -8.44
CA LEU A 188 13.48 10.80 -9.18
C LEU A 188 12.99 11.93 -10.09
N ASP A 189 11.68 12.03 -10.31
CA ASP A 189 11.09 12.99 -11.22
C ASP A 189 10.93 14.38 -10.58
N GLY A 190 11.10 15.40 -11.41
CA GLY A 190 10.92 16.80 -11.05
C GLY A 190 9.59 17.39 -11.55
N PRO A 191 9.38 18.71 -11.36
CA PRO A 191 8.12 19.38 -11.66
C PRO A 191 7.73 19.35 -13.15
N ASP A 192 8.69 19.32 -14.07
CA ASP A 192 8.39 19.28 -15.51
C ASP A 192 7.75 17.96 -15.91
N ARG A 193 8.25 16.85 -15.37
CA ARG A 193 7.63 15.54 -15.57
C ARG A 193 6.25 15.48 -14.92
N VAL A 194 6.06 16.10 -13.75
CA VAL A 194 4.72 16.23 -13.13
C VAL A 194 3.75 16.96 -14.05
N ARG A 195 4.16 18.10 -14.65
CA ARG A 195 3.32 18.86 -15.59
C ARG A 195 2.98 18.06 -16.84
N GLU A 196 3.96 17.36 -17.43
CA GLU A 196 3.74 16.51 -18.59
C GLU A 196 2.70 15.41 -18.30
N ARG A 197 2.86 14.70 -17.18
CA ARG A 197 1.96 13.61 -16.79
C ARG A 197 0.58 14.11 -16.40
N ALA A 198 0.49 15.26 -15.72
CA ALA A 198 -0.79 15.91 -15.45
C ALA A 198 -1.49 16.33 -16.76
N ALA A 199 -0.76 16.85 -17.74
CA ALA A 199 -1.31 17.19 -19.05
C ALA A 199 -1.86 15.95 -19.77
N THR A 200 -1.12 14.82 -19.76
CA THR A 200 -1.63 13.54 -20.27
C THR A 200 -2.91 13.12 -19.55
N PHE A 201 -2.95 13.20 -18.22
CA PHE A 201 -4.15 12.87 -17.44
C PHE A 201 -5.34 13.73 -17.87
N ARG A 202 -5.15 15.04 -17.99
CA ARG A 202 -6.22 15.98 -18.41
C ARG A 202 -6.73 15.67 -19.82
N LEU A 203 -5.83 15.39 -20.77
CA LEU A 203 -6.21 15.06 -22.15
C LEU A 203 -7.10 13.82 -22.23
N VAL A 204 -6.79 12.80 -21.43
CA VAL A 204 -7.63 11.60 -21.34
C VAL A 204 -8.91 11.88 -20.59
N ALA A 205 -8.84 12.56 -19.45
CA ALA A 205 -9.99 12.88 -18.61
C ALA A 205 -11.05 13.71 -19.36
N ALA A 206 -10.63 14.67 -20.19
CA ALA A 206 -11.52 15.49 -21.01
C ALA A 206 -12.35 14.69 -22.04
N LYS A 207 -11.92 13.48 -22.41
CA LYS A 207 -12.67 12.59 -23.32
C LYS A 207 -13.81 11.86 -22.61
N HIS A 208 -13.71 11.68 -21.30
CA HIS A 208 -14.57 10.77 -20.53
C HIS A 208 -15.34 11.44 -19.39
N LEU A 209 -14.92 12.62 -18.93
CA LEU A 209 -15.62 13.43 -17.92
C LEU A 209 -16.55 14.45 -18.60
N GLY A 210 -17.75 14.64 -18.07
CA GLY A 210 -18.71 15.65 -18.56
C GLY A 210 -19.45 15.28 -19.85
N ARG A 211 -19.45 14.00 -20.22
CA ARG A 211 -20.40 13.45 -21.19
C ARG A 211 -21.66 13.04 -20.44
N ASP A 212 -22.66 13.91 -20.44
CA ASP A 212 -24.04 13.56 -20.08
C ASP A 212 -24.67 12.67 -21.17
#